data_AF-A0A7S3ZYF7-F1
#
_entry.id   AF-A0A7S3ZYF7-F1
#
_cell.length_a   1.000
_cell.length_b   1.000
_cell.length_c   1.000
_cell.angle_alpha   90.00
_cell.angle_beta   90.00
_cell.angle_gamma   90.00
#
_symmetry.space_group_name_H-M   'P 1'
#
loop_
_entity.id
_entity.type
_entity.pdbx_description
1 polymer ?
#
loop_
_entity_poly.entity_id
_entity_poly.type
_entity_poly.pdbx_seq_one_letter_code
_entity_poly.pdbx_strand_id
1 'polypeptide(L)'
;MELTAEHKKKIKKIVAKADKQTMTVKTVRRTLEKSLGLEKDALKPLKEELTAYVTLLIDPPTPAKEKKPPAKKAKPESTEDARIVQLKKMGQAVRAGPTLFKGLKDLDADAKAAELKERLVAKGYEISGEAPTAKEIKAAKRQRDQMEEDDNGMDLSNIITGKRRRADVTYAAAPAPLEENNVDGVDEDSEAEFV
;
A
#
# COMPACT_ATOMS: atom_id res chain seq x y z
N MET A 1 -29.73 18.29 -25.25
CA MET A 1 -29.50 17.72 -26.59
C MET A 1 -29.37 16.22 -26.41
N GLU A 2 -29.96 15.42 -27.27
CA GLU A 2 -29.86 13.96 -27.21
C GLU A 2 -29.05 13.44 -28.39
N LEU A 3 -28.57 12.20 -28.30
CA LEU A 3 -27.95 11.51 -29.42
C LEU A 3 -28.96 11.26 -30.56
N THR A 4 -28.92 12.11 -31.60
CA THR A 4 -29.78 11.99 -32.78
C THR A 4 -29.56 10.67 -33.53
N ALA A 5 -30.55 10.27 -34.33
CA ALA A 5 -30.46 9.06 -35.16
C ALA A 5 -29.26 9.10 -36.13
N GLU A 6 -28.91 10.28 -36.63
CA GLU A 6 -27.76 10.49 -37.50
C GLU A 6 -26.43 10.20 -36.77
N HIS A 7 -26.31 10.65 -35.52
CA HIS A 7 -25.15 10.37 -34.68
C HIS A 7 -24.96 8.85 -34.52
N LYS A 8 -26.03 8.14 -34.14
CA LYS A 8 -26.00 6.67 -33.96
C LYS A 8 -25.59 5.93 -35.24
N LYS A 9 -26.14 6.33 -36.40
CA LYS A 9 -25.82 5.73 -37.71
C LYS A 9 -24.34 5.93 -38.07
N LYS A 10 -23.77 7.11 -37.82
CA LYS A 10 -22.35 7.38 -38.08
C LYS A 10 -21.44 6.66 -37.08
N ILE A 11 -21.79 6.61 -35.81
CA ILE A 11 -21.04 5.85 -34.79
C ILE A 11 -20.97 4.38 -35.17
N LYS A 12 -22.08 3.76 -35.60
CA LYS A 12 -22.08 2.37 -36.06
C LYS A 12 -21.12 2.14 -37.22
N LYS A 13 -21.04 3.08 -38.18
CA LYS A 13 -20.07 3.02 -39.29
C LYS A 13 -18.61 3.18 -38.83
N ILE A 14 -18.36 4.06 -37.86
CA ILE A 14 -17.01 4.28 -37.31
C ILE A 14 -16.54 3.04 -36.56
N VAL A 15 -17.39 2.50 -35.67
CA VAL A 15 -17.08 1.30 -34.88
C VAL A 15 -16.96 0.06 -35.77
N ALA A 16 -17.72 -0.05 -36.86
CA ALA A 16 -17.59 -1.15 -37.81
C ALA A 16 -16.31 -1.09 -38.67
N LYS A 17 -15.80 0.11 -38.95
CA LYS A 17 -14.58 0.30 -39.74
C LYS A 17 -13.29 0.25 -38.92
N ALA A 18 -13.38 0.37 -37.61
CA ALA A 18 -12.24 0.47 -36.73
C ALA A 18 -12.07 -0.79 -35.88
N ASP A 19 -10.83 -1.09 -35.50
CA ASP A 19 -10.54 -2.22 -34.64
C ASP A 19 -11.10 -1.98 -33.23
N LYS A 20 -11.96 -2.91 -32.78
CA LYS A 20 -12.63 -2.84 -31.48
C LYS A 20 -11.64 -2.69 -30.30
N GLN A 21 -10.44 -3.25 -30.43
CA GLN A 21 -9.40 -3.22 -29.39
C GLN A 21 -8.65 -1.88 -29.30
N THR A 22 -8.56 -1.11 -30.39
CA THR A 22 -7.82 0.16 -30.42
C THR A 22 -8.74 1.38 -30.32
N MET A 23 -10.05 1.18 -30.46
CA MET A 23 -11.04 2.24 -30.40
C MET A 23 -11.31 2.73 -28.99
N THR A 24 -10.96 3.99 -28.74
CA THR A 24 -11.38 4.72 -27.54
C THR A 24 -12.59 5.61 -27.83
N VAL A 25 -13.48 5.80 -26.84
CA VAL A 25 -14.66 6.67 -26.97
C VAL A 25 -14.28 8.10 -27.37
N LYS A 26 -13.08 8.56 -26.95
CA LYS A 26 -12.52 9.87 -27.32
C LYS A 26 -12.25 9.96 -28.82
N THR A 27 -11.72 8.91 -29.42
CA THR A 27 -11.47 8.85 -30.87
C THR A 27 -12.79 8.85 -31.63
N VAL A 28 -13.76 8.03 -31.21
CA VAL A 28 -15.10 7.97 -31.83
C VAL A 28 -15.79 9.34 -31.79
N ARG A 29 -15.74 10.05 -30.66
CA ARG A 29 -16.29 11.40 -30.52
C ARG A 29 -15.62 12.38 -31.50
N ARG A 30 -14.29 12.41 -31.55
CA ARG A 30 -13.54 13.30 -32.45
C ARG A 30 -13.83 13.02 -33.92
N THR A 31 -13.95 11.75 -34.31
CA THR A 31 -14.31 11.38 -35.69
C THR A 31 -15.75 11.75 -36.01
N LEU A 32 -16.66 11.65 -35.04
CA LEU A 32 -18.05 12.05 -35.20
C LEU A 32 -18.17 13.57 -35.38
N GLU A 33 -17.50 14.37 -34.54
CA GLU A 33 -17.41 15.83 -34.64
C GLU A 33 -16.88 16.25 -36.03
N LYS A 34 -15.76 15.68 -36.47
CA LYS A 34 -15.20 15.93 -37.82
C LYS A 34 -16.17 15.56 -38.94
N SER A 35 -16.89 14.45 -38.81
CA SER A 35 -17.81 13.96 -39.84
C SER A 35 -19.10 14.78 -39.97
N LEU A 36 -19.40 15.61 -38.98
CA LEU A 36 -20.58 16.47 -38.94
C LEU A 36 -20.22 17.96 -39.06
N GLY A 37 -18.92 18.30 -39.10
CA GLY A 37 -18.46 19.69 -39.15
C GLY A 37 -18.74 20.47 -37.88
N LEU A 38 -18.92 19.80 -36.73
CA LEU A 38 -19.11 20.48 -35.45
C LEU A 38 -17.78 21.03 -34.92
N GLU A 39 -17.86 22.05 -34.07
CA GLU A 39 -16.72 22.54 -33.32
C GLU A 39 -16.10 21.46 -32.43
N LYS A 40 -14.81 21.63 -32.15
CA LYS A 40 -14.06 20.73 -31.25
C LYS A 40 -14.75 20.71 -29.90
N ASP A 41 -14.98 19.51 -29.36
CA ASP A 41 -15.65 19.31 -28.06
C ASP A 41 -17.14 19.70 -27.99
N ALA A 42 -17.81 20.00 -29.10
CA ALA A 42 -19.26 20.25 -29.10
C ALA A 42 -20.07 19.03 -28.59
N LEU A 43 -19.56 17.80 -28.81
CA LEU A 43 -20.16 16.55 -28.33
C LEU A 43 -19.62 16.12 -26.95
N LYS A 44 -18.84 16.98 -26.27
CA LYS A 44 -18.30 16.71 -24.92
C LYS A 44 -19.39 16.60 -23.84
N PRO A 45 -20.48 17.40 -23.83
CA PRO A 45 -21.59 17.21 -22.90
C PRO A 45 -22.27 15.85 -23.06
N LEU A 46 -22.33 15.33 -24.30
CA LEU A 46 -22.95 14.04 -24.66
C LEU A 46 -21.99 12.85 -24.55
N LYS A 47 -20.87 13.02 -23.82
CA LYS A 47 -19.87 11.97 -23.66
C LYS A 47 -20.44 10.72 -23.02
N GLU A 48 -21.35 10.84 -22.07
CA GLU A 48 -21.93 9.69 -21.35
C GLU A 48 -22.82 8.84 -22.26
N GLU A 49 -23.73 9.48 -23.00
CA GLU A 49 -24.57 8.81 -24.00
C GLU A 49 -23.75 8.16 -25.12
N LEU A 50 -22.71 8.85 -25.60
CA LEU A 50 -21.78 8.31 -26.58
C LEU A 50 -21.03 7.09 -26.03
N THR A 51 -20.57 7.15 -24.78
CA THR A 51 -19.89 6.04 -24.12
C THR A 51 -20.84 4.85 -24.01
N ALA A 52 -22.06 5.06 -23.51
CA ALA A 52 -23.06 4.00 -23.37
C ALA A 52 -23.35 3.31 -24.71
N TYR A 53 -23.58 4.08 -25.77
CA TYR A 53 -23.88 3.53 -27.10
C TYR A 53 -22.69 2.79 -27.73
N VAL A 54 -21.46 3.31 -27.57
CA VAL A 54 -20.25 2.66 -28.07
C VAL A 54 -19.96 1.37 -27.29
N THR A 55 -20.12 1.36 -25.97
CA THR A 55 -19.96 0.15 -25.16
C THR A 55 -20.97 -0.93 -25.56
N LEU A 56 -22.24 -0.56 -25.78
CA LEU A 56 -23.28 -1.48 -26.27
C LEU A 56 -22.94 -2.10 -27.64
N LEU A 57 -22.18 -1.40 -28.48
CA LEU A 57 -21.75 -1.89 -29.80
C LEU A 57 -20.53 -2.81 -29.74
N ILE A 58 -19.62 -2.55 -28.80
CA ILE A 58 -18.38 -3.34 -28.64
C ILE A 58 -18.70 -4.64 -27.90
N ASP A 59 -19.36 -4.52 -26.74
CA ASP A 59 -19.76 -5.61 -25.87
C ASP A 59 -21.28 -5.51 -25.60
N PRO A 60 -22.12 -6.16 -26.42
CA PRO A 60 -23.54 -6.22 -26.15
C PRO A 60 -23.75 -6.99 -24.83
N PRO A 61 -24.42 -6.39 -23.83
CA PRO A 61 -24.69 -7.09 -22.58
C PRO A 61 -25.61 -8.28 -22.86
N THR A 62 -25.15 -9.48 -22.52
CA THR A 62 -26.03 -10.63 -22.34
C THR A 62 -27.13 -10.27 -21.34
N PRO A 63 -28.39 -10.66 -21.55
CA PRO A 63 -29.50 -10.21 -20.72
C PRO A 63 -29.42 -10.81 -19.31
N ALA A 64 -28.83 -10.08 -18.36
CA ALA A 64 -28.98 -10.34 -16.93
C ALA A 64 -28.81 -9.05 -16.11
N LYS A 65 -29.95 -8.57 -15.61
CA LYS A 65 -30.19 -7.69 -14.45
C LYS A 65 -29.92 -6.19 -14.57
N GLU A 66 -30.98 -5.46 -14.23
CA GLU A 66 -31.14 -4.01 -14.19
C GLU A 66 -30.42 -3.36 -12.99
N LYS A 67 -29.63 -2.32 -13.32
CA LYS A 67 -29.39 -1.01 -12.66
C LYS A 67 -29.16 -0.91 -11.13
N LYS A 68 -28.00 -0.34 -10.76
CA LYS A 68 -27.83 0.86 -9.86
C LYS A 68 -26.38 1.45 -9.94
N PRO A 69 -26.09 2.68 -9.45
CA PRO A 69 -25.35 3.78 -10.13
C PRO A 69 -23.82 3.79 -9.89
N PRO A 70 -23.01 4.71 -10.50
CA PRO A 70 -21.58 4.50 -10.74
C PRO A 70 -20.73 4.76 -9.48
N ALA A 71 -20.44 3.71 -8.73
CA ALA A 71 -19.39 3.72 -7.72
C ALA A 71 -18.05 3.31 -8.35
N LYS A 72 -17.13 4.29 -8.37
CA LYS A 72 -15.67 4.17 -8.44
C LYS A 72 -15.12 2.73 -8.51
N LYS A 73 -14.54 2.38 -9.66
CA LYS A 73 -13.52 1.33 -9.87
C LYS A 73 -13.43 0.32 -8.72
N ALA A 74 -14.39 -0.61 -8.67
CA ALA A 74 -14.24 -1.81 -7.88
C ALA A 74 -13.06 -2.60 -8.46
N LYS A 75 -11.97 -2.68 -7.69
CA LYS A 75 -10.98 -3.75 -7.86
C LYS A 75 -11.72 -5.09 -7.72
N PRO A 76 -11.26 -6.17 -8.39
CA PRO A 76 -11.93 -7.46 -8.37
C PRO A 76 -12.23 -7.85 -6.93
N GLU A 77 -13.48 -8.21 -6.65
CA GLU A 77 -13.88 -8.78 -5.37
C GLU A 77 -13.03 -10.03 -5.15
N SER A 78 -12.01 -9.88 -4.30
CA SER A 78 -11.28 -11.01 -3.77
C SER A 78 -12.29 -11.81 -2.95
N THR A 79 -12.42 -13.10 -3.22
CA THR A 79 -13.10 -14.12 -2.40
C THR A 79 -12.52 -14.25 -0.98
N GLU A 80 -11.73 -13.28 -0.53
CA GLU A 80 -11.07 -13.22 0.75
C GLU A 80 -11.92 -12.43 1.76
N ASP A 81 -11.90 -12.85 3.03
CA ASP A 81 -12.59 -12.18 4.12
C ASP A 81 -12.32 -10.67 4.18
N ALA A 82 -13.37 -9.89 4.40
CA ALA A 82 -13.30 -8.44 4.51
C ALA A 82 -12.27 -7.96 5.56
N ARG A 83 -12.14 -8.70 6.67
CA ARG A 83 -11.15 -8.47 7.75
C ARG A 83 -9.72 -8.53 7.20
N ILE A 84 -9.39 -9.59 6.46
CA ILE A 84 -8.06 -9.81 5.85
C ILE A 84 -7.76 -8.71 4.84
N VAL A 85 -8.74 -8.32 4.03
CA VAL A 85 -8.57 -7.25 3.04
C VAL A 85 -8.25 -5.91 3.72
N GLN A 86 -8.92 -5.58 4.81
CA GLN A 86 -8.66 -4.35 5.58
C GLN A 86 -7.27 -4.38 6.24
N LEU A 87 -6.91 -5.50 6.85
CA LEU A 87 -5.59 -5.74 7.43
C LEU A 87 -4.46 -5.61 6.41
N LYS A 88 -4.62 -6.19 5.21
CA LYS A 88 -3.68 -6.03 4.09
C LYS A 88 -3.56 -4.57 3.65
N LYS A 89 -4.67 -3.83 3.57
CA LYS A 89 -4.68 -2.41 3.21
C LYS A 89 -3.93 -1.56 4.24
N MET A 90 -4.09 -1.88 5.54
CA MET A 90 -3.33 -1.24 6.61
C MET A 90 -1.83 -1.51 6.44
N GLY A 91 -1.42 -2.77 6.28
CA GLY A 91 -0.02 -3.14 6.05
C GLY A 91 0.62 -2.47 4.83
N GLN A 92 -0.15 -2.25 3.77
CA GLN A 92 0.28 -1.49 2.58
C GLN A 92 0.40 0.01 2.85
N ALA A 93 -0.54 0.61 3.59
CA ALA A 93 -0.52 2.03 3.94
C ALA A 93 0.73 2.42 4.74
N VAL A 94 1.17 1.53 5.63
CA VAL A 94 2.34 1.71 6.49
C VAL A 94 3.63 1.18 5.89
N ARG A 95 3.61 0.65 4.65
CA ARG A 95 4.77 0.02 3.98
C ARG A 95 5.51 -0.99 4.86
N ALA A 96 4.80 -1.78 5.66
CA ALA A 96 5.40 -2.68 6.65
C ALA A 96 6.20 -3.85 6.05
N GLY A 97 6.38 -3.91 4.74
CA GLY A 97 7.28 -4.84 4.06
C GLY A 97 6.72 -6.26 3.87
N PRO A 98 7.45 -7.10 3.12
CA PRO A 98 6.99 -8.43 2.72
C PRO A 98 6.88 -9.42 3.89
N THR A 99 7.57 -9.16 5.01
CA THR A 99 7.55 -10.01 6.20
C THR A 99 6.16 -10.15 6.82
N LEU A 100 5.26 -9.17 6.61
CA LEU A 100 3.87 -9.26 7.08
C LEU A 100 3.13 -10.46 6.48
N PHE A 101 3.40 -10.80 5.23
CA PHE A 101 2.61 -11.77 4.47
C PHE A 101 3.28 -13.15 4.35
N LYS A 102 4.45 -13.35 4.98
CA LYS A 102 5.19 -14.62 4.92
C LYS A 102 4.44 -15.71 5.68
N GLY A 103 4.16 -16.85 5.04
CA GLY A 103 3.48 -18.00 5.66
C GLY A 103 1.94 -17.92 5.70
N LEU A 104 1.33 -16.83 5.23
CA LEU A 104 -0.13 -16.62 5.31
C LEU A 104 -0.94 -17.33 4.21
N LYS A 105 -0.32 -18.14 3.36
CA LYS A 105 -1.01 -18.79 2.23
C LYS A 105 -1.76 -20.04 2.65
N ASP A 106 -1.20 -20.77 3.61
CA ASP A 106 -1.65 -22.11 3.99
C ASP A 106 -2.55 -22.11 5.24
N LEU A 107 -2.83 -20.92 5.79
CA LEU A 107 -3.65 -20.74 6.99
C LEU A 107 -5.12 -20.48 6.63
N ASP A 108 -6.00 -20.96 7.51
CA ASP A 108 -7.42 -20.65 7.49
C ASP A 108 -7.68 -19.14 7.63
N ALA A 109 -8.84 -18.69 7.16
CA ALA A 109 -9.17 -17.26 7.08
C ALA A 109 -9.10 -16.55 8.46
N ASP A 110 -9.58 -17.21 9.52
CA ASP A 110 -9.53 -16.66 10.89
C ASP A 110 -8.09 -16.61 11.44
N ALA A 111 -7.33 -17.70 11.29
CA ALA A 111 -5.92 -17.75 11.69
C ALA A 111 -5.08 -16.71 10.95
N LYS A 112 -5.33 -16.53 9.66
CA LYS A 112 -4.68 -15.54 8.81
C LYS A 112 -5.00 -14.10 9.23
N ALA A 113 -6.24 -13.82 9.62
CA ALA A 113 -6.61 -12.50 10.14
C ALA A 113 -5.93 -12.22 11.49
N ALA A 114 -5.91 -13.19 12.40
CA ALA A 114 -5.28 -13.07 13.71
C ALA A 114 -3.76 -12.82 13.59
N GLU A 115 -3.06 -13.63 12.80
CA GLU A 115 -1.61 -13.51 12.63
C GLU A 115 -1.23 -12.18 11.96
N LEU A 116 -2.01 -11.72 10.98
CA LEU A 116 -1.74 -10.43 10.31
C LEU A 116 -1.96 -9.26 11.27
N LYS A 117 -2.99 -9.33 12.13
CA LYS A 117 -3.22 -8.35 13.18
C LYS A 117 -2.08 -8.34 14.20
N GLU A 118 -1.68 -9.51 14.70
CA GLU A 118 -0.58 -9.63 15.67
C GLU A 118 0.73 -9.05 15.12
N ARG A 119 1.07 -9.37 13.86
CA ARG A 119 2.27 -8.84 13.21
C ARG A 119 2.24 -7.33 12.99
N LEU A 120 1.05 -6.74 12.80
CA LEU A 120 0.90 -5.29 12.71
C LEU A 120 1.05 -4.63 14.09
N VAL A 121 0.47 -5.23 15.13
CA VAL A 121 0.62 -4.77 16.52
C VAL A 121 2.07 -4.90 16.99
N ALA A 122 2.77 -5.99 16.65
CA ALA A 122 4.19 -6.19 16.94
C ALA A 122 5.09 -5.15 16.26
N LYS A 123 4.63 -4.53 15.18
CA LYS A 123 5.31 -3.40 14.52
C LYS A 123 4.94 -2.03 15.11
N GLY A 124 4.11 -2.00 16.15
CA GLY A 124 3.70 -0.80 16.86
C GLY A 124 2.44 -0.12 16.30
N TYR A 125 1.66 -0.79 15.45
CA TYR A 125 0.40 -0.22 14.94
C TYR A 125 -0.79 -0.69 15.76
N GLU A 126 -1.46 0.25 16.42
CA GLU A 126 -2.70 -0.02 17.14
C GLU A 126 -3.87 -0.18 16.17
N ILE A 127 -4.61 -1.27 16.31
CA ILE A 127 -5.80 -1.58 15.53
C ILE A 127 -6.96 -1.70 16.51
N SER A 128 -7.93 -0.81 16.44
CA SER A 128 -9.13 -0.94 17.25
C SER A 128 -10.03 -2.06 16.70
N GLY A 129 -10.52 -2.94 17.60
CA GLY A 129 -11.44 -4.01 17.24
C GLY A 129 -10.82 -5.15 16.42
N GLU A 130 -11.64 -5.79 15.59
CA GLU A 130 -11.28 -7.02 14.86
C GLU A 130 -10.53 -6.74 13.54
N ALA A 131 -10.79 -5.60 12.91
CA ALA A 131 -10.15 -5.17 11.67
C ALA A 131 -10.02 -3.65 11.63
N PRO A 132 -8.95 -3.12 10.98
CA PRO A 132 -8.68 -1.69 10.98
C PRO A 132 -9.74 -0.92 10.18
N THR A 133 -10.22 0.16 10.77
CA THR A 133 -11.20 1.06 10.17
C THR A 133 -10.56 1.90 9.05
N ALA A 134 -11.38 2.36 8.11
CA ALA A 134 -10.90 3.20 7.01
C ALA A 134 -10.24 4.52 7.48
N LYS A 135 -10.65 5.03 8.66
CA LYS A 135 -10.05 6.23 9.28
C LYS A 135 -8.64 5.94 9.77
N GLU A 136 -8.43 4.82 10.45
CA GLU A 136 -7.11 4.39 10.94
C GLU A 136 -6.13 4.15 9.78
N ILE A 137 -6.58 3.47 8.72
CA ILE A 137 -5.74 3.23 7.53
C ILE A 137 -5.29 4.56 6.90
N LYS A 138 -6.19 5.54 6.83
CA LYS A 138 -5.86 6.86 6.28
C LYS A 138 -4.95 7.66 7.21
N ALA A 139 -5.17 7.59 8.52
CA ALA A 139 -4.34 8.26 9.51
C ALA A 139 -2.91 7.71 9.50
N ALA A 140 -2.75 6.38 9.52
CA ALA A 140 -1.45 5.73 9.45
C ALA A 140 -0.72 6.03 8.14
N LYS A 141 -1.45 6.09 7.01
CA LYS A 141 -0.88 6.53 5.73
C LYS A 141 -0.35 7.97 5.82
N ARG A 142 -1.15 8.89 6.39
CA ARG A 142 -0.81 10.30 6.52
C ARG A 142 0.38 10.52 7.45
N GLN A 143 0.43 9.84 8.59
CA GLN A 143 1.57 9.91 9.50
C GLN A 143 2.87 9.48 8.81
N ARG A 144 2.82 8.39 8.04
CA ARG A 144 3.97 7.94 7.25
C ARG A 144 4.37 8.94 6.16
N ASP A 145 3.39 9.46 5.40
CA ASP A 145 3.66 10.49 4.38
C ASP A 145 4.29 11.74 5.02
N GLN A 146 3.81 12.15 6.21
CA GLN A 146 4.37 13.29 6.97
C GLN A 146 5.80 13.02 7.45
N MET A 147 6.08 11.85 8.02
CA MET A 147 7.45 11.46 8.38
C MET A 147 8.40 11.50 7.17
N GLU A 148 7.95 11.02 6.02
CA GLU A 148 8.73 11.04 4.76
C GLU A 148 8.94 12.47 4.24
N GLU A 149 7.95 13.36 4.39
CA GLU A 149 8.06 14.79 4.06
C GLU A 149 9.01 15.54 5.00
N ASP A 150 8.97 15.26 6.30
CA ASP A 150 9.88 15.84 7.30
C ASP A 150 11.34 15.40 7.05
N ASP A 151 11.54 14.12 6.70
CA ASP A 151 12.85 13.56 6.36
C ASP A 151 13.39 14.07 5.01
N ASN A 152 12.53 14.46 4.06
CA ASN A 152 12.94 15.01 2.76
C ASN A 152 13.65 16.37 2.86
N GLY A 153 13.60 17.03 4.03
CA GLY A 153 14.37 18.24 4.33
C GLY A 153 15.74 17.98 4.99
N MET A 154 16.02 16.75 5.42
CA MET A 154 17.31 16.40 6.03
C MET A 154 18.37 16.15 4.95
N ASP A 155 19.49 16.86 5.04
CA ASP A 155 20.63 16.66 4.16
C ASP A 155 21.32 15.31 4.46
N LEU A 156 20.89 14.26 3.75
CA LEU A 156 21.46 12.91 3.85
C LEU A 156 22.86 12.80 3.23
N SER A 157 23.37 13.84 2.56
CA SER A 157 24.69 13.79 1.89
C SER A 157 25.86 13.70 2.87
N ASN A 158 25.67 14.21 4.10
CA ASN A 158 26.65 14.14 5.18
C ASN A 158 26.57 12.85 6.01
N ILE A 159 25.52 12.04 5.81
CA ILE A 159 25.41 10.73 6.46
C ILE A 159 26.29 9.75 5.68
N ILE A 160 27.33 9.25 6.33
CA ILE A 160 28.21 8.23 5.76
C ILE A 160 27.44 6.89 5.69
N THR A 161 26.62 6.72 4.65
CA THR A 161 25.77 5.54 4.39
C THR A 161 26.53 4.37 3.76
N GLY A 162 27.84 4.50 3.59
CA GLY A 162 28.70 3.41 3.17
C GLY A 162 28.93 2.41 4.30
N LYS A 163 28.93 1.11 3.95
CA LYS A 163 29.45 0.02 4.77
C LYS A 163 30.96 0.21 4.96
N ARG A 164 31.38 1.22 5.73
CA ARG A 164 32.67 1.19 6.41
C ARG A 164 32.56 -0.04 7.30
N ARG A 165 33.09 -1.16 6.80
CA ARG A 165 33.37 -2.33 7.62
C ARG A 165 34.20 -1.77 8.77
N ARG A 166 33.57 -1.51 9.92
CA ARG A 166 34.30 -1.50 11.17
C ARG A 166 34.90 -2.90 11.21
N ALA A 167 36.16 -3.01 10.83
CA ALA A 167 36.90 -4.20 11.15
C ALA A 167 36.80 -4.27 12.67
N ASP A 168 36.22 -5.34 13.20
CA ASP A 168 36.25 -5.60 14.62
C ASP A 168 37.72 -5.76 14.98
N VAL A 169 38.34 -4.66 15.41
CA VAL A 169 39.68 -4.69 15.99
C VAL A 169 39.51 -5.36 17.34
N THR A 170 39.69 -6.68 17.35
CA THR A 170 39.79 -7.45 18.57
C THR A 170 41.13 -7.11 19.20
N TYR A 171 41.12 -6.22 20.19
CA TYR A 171 42.25 -6.11 21.10
C TYR A 171 42.28 -7.41 21.92
N ALA A 172 43.43 -8.09 21.92
CA ALA A 172 43.67 -9.18 22.86
C ALA A 172 43.38 -8.66 24.27
N ALA A 173 42.59 -9.43 25.04
CA ALA A 173 42.32 -9.12 26.43
C ALA A 173 43.66 -8.94 27.17
N ALA A 174 43.81 -7.82 27.88
CA ALA A 174 45.00 -7.58 28.69
C ALA A 174 45.19 -8.77 29.65
N PRO A 175 46.43 -9.29 29.79
CA PRO A 175 46.69 -10.38 30.72
C PRO A 175 46.23 -9.98 32.12
N ALA A 176 45.59 -10.91 32.82
CA ALA A 176 45.08 -10.67 34.16
C ALA A 176 46.19 -10.12 35.06
N PRO A 177 45.89 -9.11 35.90
CA PRO A 177 46.86 -8.61 36.86
C PRO A 177 47.27 -9.76 37.79
N LEU A 178 48.58 -9.89 38.03
CA LEU A 178 49.15 -10.87 38.95
C LEU A 178 48.56 -10.62 40.34
N GLU A 179 47.98 -11.66 40.95
CA GLU A 179 47.56 -11.61 42.35
C GLU A 179 48.78 -11.34 43.23
N GLU A 180 48.70 -10.27 44.02
CA GLU A 180 49.65 -10.02 45.09
C GLU A 180 49.44 -11.10 46.17
N ASN A 181 50.46 -11.92 46.36
CA ASN A 181 50.52 -12.90 47.43
C ASN A 181 50.35 -12.17 48.78
N ASN A 182 49.20 -12.38 49.42
CA ASN A 182 49.03 -12.06 50.84
C ASN A 182 50.05 -12.87 51.63
N VAL A 183 51.06 -12.18 52.14
CA VAL A 183 52.02 -12.75 53.09
C VAL A 183 51.31 -12.77 54.43
N ASP A 184 50.80 -13.94 54.78
CA ASP A 184 50.28 -14.26 56.10
C ASP A 184 51.46 -14.36 57.09
N GLY A 185 51.32 -13.74 58.27
CA GLY A 185 52.25 -13.95 59.37
C GLY A 185 52.31 -12.81 60.38
N VAL A 186 51.55 -12.93 61.47
CA VAL A 186 51.99 -13.54 62.75
C VAL A 186 51.13 -12.94 63.87
N ASP A 187 50.34 -13.82 64.52
CA ASP A 187 49.72 -13.65 65.84
C ASP A 187 50.70 -13.15 66.89
N GLU A 188 50.33 -12.15 67.71
CA GLU A 188 50.71 -12.09 69.13
C GLU A 188 49.59 -11.41 69.95
N ASP A 189 48.96 -12.25 70.79
CA ASP A 189 48.22 -11.98 72.02
C ASP A 189 48.55 -10.66 72.74
N SER A 190 47.54 -9.99 73.32
CA SER A 190 47.44 -9.75 74.77
C SER A 190 46.29 -8.79 75.14
N GLU A 191 45.43 -9.34 75.98
CA GLU A 191 44.34 -8.76 76.79
C GLU A 191 44.77 -7.59 77.69
N ALA A 192 43.93 -6.56 77.82
CA ALA A 192 43.78 -5.76 79.06
C ALA A 192 42.53 -4.86 79.02
N GLU A 193 41.54 -5.17 79.87
CA GLU A 193 40.60 -4.20 80.43
C GLU A 193 41.34 -3.16 81.29
N PHE A 194 40.87 -1.91 81.34
CA PHE A 194 40.62 -1.22 82.62
C PHE A 194 39.77 0.07 82.45
N VAL A 195 38.65 0.09 83.17
CA VAL A 195 37.91 1.18 83.85
C VAL A 195 37.89 2.59 83.25
#